data_AF-A0A1C5V3W6-F1
#
_entry.id   AF-A0A1C5V3W6-F1
#
_cell.length_a   1.000
_cell.length_b   1.000
_cell.length_c   1.000
_cell.angle_alpha   90.00
_cell.angle_beta   90.00
_cell.angle_gamma   90.00
#
_symmetry.space_group_name_H-M   'P 1'
#
loop_
_entity.id
_entity.type
_entity.pdbx_description
1 polymer ?
#
loop_
_entity_poly.entity_id
_entity_poly.type
_entity_poly.pdbx_seq_one_letter_code
_entity_poly.pdbx_strand_id
1 'polypeptide(L)'
;MLKVIKMAGTSQELYKCVAPLVMNPDILKYNHNYPFKTSESFIWFVAFYEKKVLGFFPVEVRKKTIVINNYYVENDDESVFAGLLEAVIDEFQDTNKILEAVVQKIHESFFSVQNFEIERMWSTYLKMRMKNEKN
;
A
#
# COMPACT_ATOMS: atom_id res chain seq x y z
N MET A 1 -5.48 11.61 -15.83
CA MET A 1 -5.79 11.87 -14.40
C MET A 1 -5.46 10.62 -13.61
N LEU A 2 -4.80 10.77 -12.46
CA LEU A 2 -4.54 9.65 -11.56
C LEU A 2 -5.88 9.11 -11.03
N LYS A 3 -6.07 7.79 -11.04
CA LYS A 3 -7.26 7.13 -10.50
C LYS A 3 -6.84 5.95 -9.64
N VAL A 4 -7.27 5.92 -8.39
CA VAL A 4 -7.09 4.75 -7.52
C VAL A 4 -8.35 3.89 -7.55
N ILE A 5 -8.19 2.59 -7.77
CA ILE A 5 -9.27 1.61 -7.81
C ILE A 5 -9.04 0.56 -6.74
N LYS A 6 -10.08 0.34 -5.92
CA LYS A 6 -10.12 -0.72 -4.90
C LYS A 6 -10.59 -2.04 -5.52
N MET A 7 -9.85 -3.12 -5.27
CA MET A 7 -10.16 -4.47 -5.76
C MET A 7 -9.98 -5.50 -4.65
N ALA A 8 -10.81 -6.54 -4.64
CA ALA A 8 -10.66 -7.65 -3.70
C ALA A 8 -9.42 -8.48 -4.06
N GLY A 9 -8.71 -8.99 -3.05
CA GLY A 9 -7.45 -9.72 -3.20
C GLY A 9 -7.53 -11.00 -4.03
N THR A 10 -8.73 -11.54 -4.24
CA THR A 10 -9.00 -12.75 -5.06
C THR A 10 -9.78 -12.45 -6.35
N SER A 11 -10.03 -11.17 -6.66
CA SER A 11 -10.77 -10.78 -7.88
C SER A 11 -9.96 -11.05 -9.15
N GLN A 12 -10.63 -11.48 -10.22
CA GLN A 12 -9.98 -11.72 -11.51
C GLN A 12 -9.43 -10.42 -12.12
N GLU A 13 -10.13 -9.32 -11.88
CA GLU A 13 -9.77 -7.97 -12.32
C GLU A 13 -8.43 -7.55 -11.73
N LEU A 14 -8.19 -7.82 -10.44
CA LEU A 14 -6.90 -7.56 -9.82
C LEU A 14 -5.78 -8.29 -10.55
N TYR A 15 -5.92 -9.61 -10.75
CA TYR A 15 -4.89 -10.41 -11.43
C TYR A 15 -4.60 -9.91 -12.84
N LYS A 16 -5.62 -9.51 -13.61
CA LYS A 16 -5.43 -8.93 -14.94
C LYS A 16 -4.58 -7.65 -14.90
N CYS A 17 -4.74 -6.82 -13.87
CA CYS A 17 -4.04 -5.56 -13.74
C CYS A 17 -2.60 -5.71 -13.20
N VAL A 18 -2.39 -6.55 -12.19
CA VAL A 18 -1.12 -6.57 -11.44
C VAL A 18 -0.22 -7.76 -11.78
N ALA A 19 -0.73 -8.85 -12.38
CA ALA A 19 0.07 -10.04 -12.66
C ALA A 19 1.37 -9.74 -13.45
N PRO A 20 1.36 -8.92 -14.52
CA PRO A 20 2.59 -8.58 -15.24
C PRO A 20 3.62 -7.84 -14.37
N LEU A 21 3.15 -7.07 -13.38
CA LEU A 21 4.00 -6.27 -12.50
C LEU A 21 4.57 -7.11 -11.36
N VAL A 22 3.74 -7.89 -10.67
CA VAL A 22 4.18 -8.70 -9.52
C VAL A 22 5.13 -9.84 -9.92
N MET A 23 5.14 -10.22 -11.22
CA MET A 23 6.08 -11.17 -11.79
C MET A 23 7.31 -10.51 -12.43
N ASN A 24 7.36 -9.18 -12.53
CA ASN A 24 8.49 -8.48 -13.10
C ASN A 24 9.69 -8.51 -12.13
N PRO A 25 10.88 -8.99 -12.56
CA PRO A 25 12.06 -9.05 -11.70
C PRO A 25 12.47 -7.71 -11.07
N ASP A 26 12.30 -6.60 -11.77
CA ASP A 26 12.70 -5.28 -11.24
C ASP A 26 11.71 -4.78 -10.18
N ILE A 27 10.43 -5.15 -10.30
CA ILE A 27 9.41 -4.86 -9.29
C ILE A 27 9.55 -5.79 -8.08
N LEU A 28 9.95 -7.05 -8.31
CA LEU A 28 10.33 -7.93 -7.21
C LEU A 28 11.55 -7.38 -6.45
N LYS A 29 12.59 -6.91 -7.16
CA LYS A 29 13.75 -6.25 -6.54
C LYS A 29 13.34 -4.99 -5.76
N TYR A 30 12.39 -4.19 -6.28
CA TYR A 30 11.81 -3.05 -5.56
C TYR A 30 11.25 -3.48 -4.21
N ASN A 31 10.61 -4.66 -4.14
CA ASN A 31 10.13 -5.26 -2.89
C ASN A 31 11.16 -6.22 -2.23
N HIS A 32 12.46 -5.99 -2.44
CA HIS A 32 13.57 -6.80 -1.90
C HIS A 32 13.45 -8.31 -2.18
N ASN A 33 13.01 -8.66 -3.39
CA ASN A 33 12.74 -10.01 -3.89
C ASN A 33 11.68 -10.78 -3.07
N TYR A 34 10.86 -10.08 -2.29
CA TYR A 34 9.76 -10.69 -1.55
C TYR A 34 8.50 -10.75 -2.42
N PRO A 35 7.79 -11.89 -2.46
CA PRO A 35 6.58 -12.01 -3.26
C PRO A 35 5.44 -11.16 -2.69
N PHE A 36 4.60 -10.66 -3.59
CA PHE A 36 3.40 -9.92 -3.24
C PHE A 36 2.32 -10.87 -2.71
N LYS A 37 1.95 -10.71 -1.43
CA LYS A 37 0.94 -11.54 -0.77
C LYS A 37 -0.47 -11.06 -1.07
N THR A 38 -1.37 -12.00 -1.27
CA THR A 38 -2.81 -11.73 -1.38
C THR A 38 -3.63 -12.94 -0.90
N SER A 39 -4.86 -12.68 -0.46
CA SER A 39 -5.87 -13.67 -0.09
C SER A 39 -7.23 -12.96 0.03
N GLU A 40 -8.25 -13.64 0.53
CA GLU A 40 -9.57 -13.05 0.83
C GLU A 40 -9.50 -11.93 1.89
N SER A 41 -8.48 -11.93 2.75
CA SER A 41 -8.29 -10.87 3.74
C SER A 41 -7.61 -9.63 3.17
N PHE A 42 -7.29 -9.60 1.87
CA PHE A 42 -6.63 -8.47 1.23
C PHE A 42 -7.60 -7.62 0.43
N ILE A 43 -7.40 -6.31 0.55
CA ILE A 43 -7.95 -5.30 -0.34
C ILE A 43 -6.75 -4.64 -1.04
N TRP A 44 -6.81 -4.55 -2.36
CA TRP A 44 -5.77 -3.93 -3.16
C TRP A 44 -6.24 -2.57 -3.66
N PHE A 45 -5.42 -1.55 -3.44
CA PHE A 45 -5.60 -0.22 -4.01
C PHE A 45 -4.60 -0.09 -5.15
N VAL A 46 -5.10 0.16 -6.36
CA VAL A 46 -4.27 0.18 -7.57
C VAL A 46 -4.43 1.54 -8.24
N ALA A 47 -3.32 2.24 -8.40
CA ALA A 47 -3.24 3.54 -9.03
C ALA A 47 -3.05 3.40 -10.54
N PHE A 48 -3.85 4.12 -11.31
CA PHE A 48 -3.84 4.14 -12.76
C PHE A 48 -3.62 5.55 -13.29
N TYR A 49 -2.87 5.63 -14.39
CA TYR A 49 -2.98 6.73 -15.34
C TYR A 49 -3.45 6.15 -16.67
N GLU A 50 -4.64 6.57 -17.09
CA GLU A 50 -5.37 5.96 -18.21
C GLU A 50 -5.57 4.45 -18.00
N LYS A 51 -4.83 3.60 -18.73
CA LYS A 51 -4.87 2.14 -18.63
C LYS A 51 -3.60 1.55 -18.00
N LYS A 52 -2.60 2.37 -17.70
CA LYS A 52 -1.33 1.93 -17.12
C LYS A 52 -1.44 1.95 -15.60
N VAL A 53 -1.04 0.86 -14.96
CA VAL A 53 -0.85 0.80 -13.50
C VAL A 53 0.45 1.53 -13.16
N LEU A 54 0.37 2.51 -12.27
CA LEU A 54 1.51 3.27 -11.76
C LEU A 54 1.98 2.81 -10.37
N GLY A 55 1.13 2.11 -9.63
CA GLY A 55 1.46 1.63 -8.30
C GLY A 55 0.31 0.89 -7.67
N PHE A 56 0.58 0.16 -6.59
CA PHE A 56 -0.43 -0.55 -5.84
C PHE A 56 -0.03 -0.80 -4.39
N PHE A 57 -1.03 -0.77 -3.51
CA PHE A 57 -0.94 -1.12 -2.10
C PHE A 57 -1.79 -2.37 -1.81
N PRO A 58 -1.16 -3.52 -1.52
CA PRO A 58 -1.83 -4.65 -0.90
C PRO A 58 -2.07 -4.33 0.57
N VAL A 59 -3.33 -4.35 0.98
CA VAL A 59 -3.73 -4.03 2.35
C VAL A 59 -4.38 -5.24 3.00
N GLU A 60 -3.73 -5.79 4.01
CA GLU A 60 -4.23 -6.93 4.76
C GLU A 60 -5.16 -6.45 5.89
N VAL A 61 -6.43 -6.81 5.81
CA VAL A 61 -7.43 -6.50 6.83
C VAL A 61 -7.46 -7.63 7.86
N ARG A 62 -6.90 -7.37 9.04
CA ARG A 62 -6.90 -8.30 10.18
C ARG A 62 -7.99 -7.95 11.17
N LYS A 63 -8.08 -8.73 12.26
CA LYS A 63 -9.07 -8.54 13.32
C LYS A 63 -8.95 -7.18 14.02
N LYS A 64 -7.73 -6.73 14.32
CA LYS A 64 -7.44 -5.49 15.07
C LYS A 64 -6.67 -4.44 14.27
N THR A 65 -5.99 -4.86 13.21
CA THR A 65 -5.11 -4.00 12.42
C THR A 65 -5.43 -4.11 10.95
N ILE A 66 -5.09 -3.07 10.22
CA ILE A 66 -5.09 -2.99 8.76
C ILE A 66 -3.65 -2.70 8.38
N VAL A 67 -3.06 -3.52 7.51
CA VAL A 67 -1.61 -3.47 7.27
C VAL A 67 -1.31 -3.25 5.79
N ILE A 68 -0.72 -2.10 5.46
CA ILE A 68 -0.09 -1.84 4.16
C ILE A 68 1.28 -2.52 4.17
N ASN A 69 1.57 -3.39 3.20
CA ASN A 69 2.88 -4.02 3.06
C ASN A 69 3.09 -4.52 1.62
N ASN A 70 4.34 -4.74 1.24
CA ASN A 70 4.72 -5.24 -0.09
C ASN A 70 4.11 -4.39 -1.20
N TYR A 71 4.26 -3.06 -1.12
CA TYR A 71 3.73 -2.16 -2.14
C TYR A 71 4.72 -1.92 -3.27
N TYR A 72 4.23 -1.31 -4.35
CA TYR A 72 5.04 -0.81 -5.44
C TYR A 72 4.51 0.55 -5.91
N VAL A 73 5.41 1.50 -6.17
CA VAL A 73 5.10 2.78 -6.81
C VAL A 73 6.17 3.06 -7.87
N GLU A 74 5.75 3.32 -9.10
CA GLU A 74 6.65 3.61 -10.20
C GLU A 74 7.41 4.92 -9.93
N ASN A 75 8.74 4.87 -10.03
CA ASN A 75 9.66 6.01 -9.81
C ASN A 75 9.54 6.70 -8.45
N ASP A 76 8.97 6.02 -7.44
CA ASP A 76 8.63 6.62 -6.15
C ASP A 76 7.86 7.94 -6.28
N ASP A 77 6.95 8.01 -7.26
CA ASP A 77 6.16 9.20 -7.55
C ASP A 77 5.30 9.60 -6.35
N GLU A 78 5.55 10.80 -5.84
CA GLU A 78 4.89 11.35 -4.65
C GLU A 78 3.37 11.47 -4.81
N SER A 79 2.89 11.81 -6.00
CA SER A 79 1.46 11.95 -6.26
C SER A 79 0.75 10.59 -6.26
N VAL A 80 1.44 9.54 -6.73
CA VAL A 80 0.93 8.16 -6.68
C VAL A 80 0.91 7.65 -5.23
N PHE A 81 1.95 7.92 -4.45
CA PHE A 81 1.97 7.62 -3.01
C PHE A 81 0.82 8.32 -2.28
N ALA A 82 0.66 9.64 -2.47
CA ALA A 82 -0.40 10.43 -1.85
C ALA A 82 -1.78 9.87 -2.19
N GLY A 83 -2.08 9.65 -3.47
CA GLY A 83 -3.38 9.11 -3.89
C GLY A 83 -3.67 7.71 -3.36
N LEU A 84 -2.66 6.83 -3.28
CA LEU A 84 -2.81 5.50 -2.69
C LEU A 84 -3.04 5.56 -1.18
N LEU A 85 -2.30 6.41 -0.46
CA LEU A 85 -2.45 6.61 0.98
C LEU A 85 -3.81 7.19 1.32
N GLU A 86 -4.22 8.28 0.66
CA GLU A 86 -5.54 8.90 0.82
C GLU A 86 -6.66 7.87 0.62
N ALA A 87 -6.60 7.07 -0.45
CA ALA A 87 -7.62 6.05 -0.70
C ALA A 87 -7.70 4.98 0.39
N VAL A 88 -6.55 4.57 0.96
CA VAL A 88 -6.54 3.61 2.08
C VAL A 88 -7.08 4.27 3.35
N ILE A 89 -6.69 5.50 3.64
CA ILE A 89 -7.13 6.25 4.83
C ILE A 89 -8.65 6.44 4.78
N ASP A 90 -9.17 6.91 3.66
CA ASP A 90 -10.59 7.14 3.44
C ASP A 90 -11.43 5.86 3.58
N GLU A 91 -10.94 4.73 3.05
CA GLU A 91 -11.64 3.43 3.16
C GLU A 91 -11.81 2.99 4.62
N PHE A 92 -10.83 3.31 5.48
CA PHE A 92 -10.76 2.76 6.83
C PHE A 92 -10.96 3.79 7.95
N GLN A 93 -11.32 5.02 7.61
CA GLN A 93 -11.50 6.14 8.55
C GLN A 93 -12.50 5.83 9.67
N ASP A 94 -13.60 5.13 9.34
CA ASP A 94 -14.68 4.80 10.29
C ASP A 94 -14.45 3.48 11.04
N THR A 95 -13.29 2.86 10.89
CA THR A 95 -13.00 1.57 11.53
C THR A 95 -12.33 1.74 12.88
N ASN A 96 -12.68 0.89 13.85
CA ASN A 96 -11.97 0.79 15.13
C ASN A 96 -10.63 0.05 15.03
N LYS A 97 -10.12 -0.21 13.82
CA LYS A 97 -8.88 -0.94 13.59
C LYS A 97 -7.72 0.05 13.47
N ILE A 98 -6.52 -0.41 13.85
CA ILE A 98 -5.31 0.40 13.74
C ILE A 98 -4.73 0.25 12.33
N LEU A 99 -4.55 1.36 11.62
CA LEU A 99 -3.84 1.37 10.33
C LEU A 99 -2.33 1.38 10.56
N GLU A 100 -1.66 0.36 10.04
CA GLU A 100 -0.21 0.17 10.12
C GLU A 100 0.38 0.01 8.71
N ALA A 101 1.66 0.32 8.56
CA ALA A 101 2.41 0.12 7.34
C ALA A 101 3.79 -0.46 7.65
N VAL A 102 4.26 -1.38 6.79
CA VAL A 102 5.67 -1.78 6.74
C VAL A 102 6.30 -1.03 5.57
N VAL A 103 7.16 -0.07 5.90
CA VAL A 103 7.64 0.97 4.99
C VAL A 103 9.14 0.82 4.80
N GLN A 104 9.65 0.92 3.58
CA GLN A 104 11.10 1.00 3.36
C GLN A 104 11.63 2.31 3.95
N LYS A 105 12.84 2.37 4.49
CA LYS A 105 13.34 3.62 5.11
C LYS A 105 13.35 4.83 4.17
N ILE A 106 13.70 4.60 2.91
CA ILE A 106 13.63 5.64 1.86
C ILE A 106 12.19 6.13 1.60
N HIS A 107 11.22 5.28 1.91
CA HIS A 107 9.76 5.44 1.96
C HIS A 107 9.21 6.44 2.98
N GLU A 108 9.97 6.76 4.02
CA GLU A 108 9.43 7.31 5.27
C GLU A 108 8.63 8.60 5.07
N SER A 109 9.18 9.55 4.29
CA SER A 109 8.58 10.87 4.13
C SER A 109 7.17 10.83 3.57
N PHE A 110 6.88 9.94 2.61
CA PHE A 110 5.55 9.82 2.00
C PHE A 110 4.48 9.37 3.00
N PHE A 111 4.85 8.56 4.00
CA PHE A 111 3.94 8.11 5.05
C PHE A 111 3.83 9.14 6.17
N SER A 112 4.93 9.78 6.55
CA SER A 112 4.96 10.79 7.61
C SER A 112 4.07 12.00 7.32
N VAL A 113 4.04 12.47 6.06
CA VAL A 113 3.13 13.58 5.66
C VAL A 113 1.65 13.20 5.74
N GLN A 114 1.33 11.91 5.79
CA GLN A 114 -0.02 11.35 5.96
C GLN A 114 -0.29 10.92 7.41
N ASN A 115 0.38 11.54 8.38
CA ASN A 115 0.22 11.30 9.82
C ASN A 115 0.56 9.88 10.31
N PHE A 116 1.39 9.13 9.58
CA PHE A 116 1.99 7.90 10.09
C PHE A 116 3.22 8.21 10.95
N GLU A 117 3.33 7.55 12.10
CA GLU A 117 4.49 7.63 12.99
C GLU A 117 5.24 6.32 13.06
N ILE A 118 6.57 6.42 13.23
CA ILE A 118 7.42 5.26 13.43
C ILE A 118 7.10 4.62 14.79
N GLU A 119 6.63 3.37 14.77
CA GLU A 119 6.45 2.53 15.95
C GLU A 119 7.70 1.68 16.24
N ARG A 120 8.33 1.17 15.17
CA ARG A 120 9.52 0.30 15.27
C ARG A 120 10.42 0.48 14.06
N MET A 121 11.72 0.43 14.28
CA MET A 121 12.73 0.51 13.23
C MET A 121 13.49 -0.82 13.09
N TRP A 122 13.66 -1.30 11.87
CA TRP A 122 14.53 -2.41 11.49
C TRP A 122 15.68 -1.90 10.61
N SER A 123 16.54 -2.81 10.12
CA SER A 123 17.69 -2.45 9.27
C SER A 123 17.26 -1.69 8.01
N THR A 124 16.30 -2.23 7.25
CA THR A 124 15.84 -1.68 5.97
C THR A 124 14.39 -1.15 5.99
N TYR A 125 13.63 -1.49 7.04
CA TYR A 125 12.20 -1.16 7.13
C TYR A 125 11.85 -0.41 8.41
N LEU A 126 10.71 0.27 8.36
CA LEU A 126 10.01 0.91 9.47
C LEU A 126 8.64 0.23 9.61
N LYS A 127 8.23 -0.06 10.85
CA LYS A 127 6.82 -0.21 11.16
C LYS A 127 6.30 1.18 11.48
N MET A 128 5.34 1.64 10.70
CA MET A 128 4.67 2.90 10.94
C MET A 128 3.21 2.66 11.28
N ARG A 129 2.64 3.54 12.09
CA ARG A 129 1.24 3.48 12.54
C ARG A 129 0.60 4.83 12.32
N MET A 130 -0.58 4.86 11.73
CA MET A 130 -1.34 6.11 11.60
C MET A 130 -1.78 6.61 12.97
N LYS A 131 -1.58 7.89 13.24
CA LYS A 131 -2.16 8.55 14.41
C LYS A 131 -3.66 8.59 14.25
N ASN A 132 -4.38 7.99 15.19
CA ASN A 132 -5.81 8.24 15.31
C ASN A 132 -5.97 9.63 15.92
N GLU A 133 -6.40 10.60 15.12
CA GLU A 133 -6.98 11.84 15.66
C GLU A 133 -8.33 11.47 16.32
N LYS A 134 -8.26 10.96 17.54
CA LYS A 134 -9.42 11.03 18.43
C LYS A 134 -9.55 12.49 18.84
N ASN A 135 -10.40 13.23 18.13
CA ASN A 135 -11.01 14.43 18.68
C ASN A 135 -11.71 14.10 20.00
#